data_AF-A0AAJ6JQ31-F1
#
_entry.id   AF-A0AAJ6JQ31-F1
#
_cell.length_a   1.000
_cell.length_b   1.000
_cell.length_c   1.000
_cell.angle_alpha   90.00
_cell.angle_beta   90.00
_cell.angle_gamma   90.00
#
_symmetry.space_group_name_H-M   'P 1'
#
loop_
_entity.id
_entity.type
_entity.pdbx_description
1 polymer ?
#
loop_
_entity_poly.entity_id
_entity_poly.type
_entity_poly.pdbx_seq_one_letter_code
_entity_poly.pdbx_strand_id
1 'polypeptide(L)'
;MRIYGPNGTTLGTSSSSTRRISSSGFALPDTTSVPDEVRSTVAPKAATSLDALLALQGVEDPTERRKRSVARGRGALDVLDDLKLGLLSGSFDSSTVSRLRNAAASLKESSGDPGLDAVLGEIELRVEVELAKAGHY
;
A
#
# COMPACT_ATOMS: atom_id res chain seq x y z
N MET A 1 24.53 9.15 -31.60
CA MET A 1 23.21 8.60 -31.99
C MET A 1 22.14 9.41 -31.26
N ARG A 2 21.25 10.10 -31.97
CA ARG A 2 20.07 10.77 -31.37
C ARG A 2 18.87 10.45 -32.24
N ILE A 3 17.93 9.69 -31.67
CA ILE A 3 16.70 9.27 -32.32
C ILE A 3 15.59 10.16 -31.76
N TYR A 4 14.93 10.94 -32.62
CA TYR A 4 13.74 11.68 -32.27
C TYR A 4 12.51 10.77 -32.46
N GLY A 5 11.68 10.66 -31.42
CA GLY A 5 10.37 10.01 -31.50
C GLY A 5 9.32 10.94 -32.13
N PRO A 6 8.29 10.39 -32.80
CA PRO A 6 7.35 11.18 -33.58
C PRO A 6 6.35 11.95 -32.70
N ASN A 7 6.36 13.26 -32.91
CA ASN A 7 5.24 14.20 -32.94
C ASN A 7 4.35 14.37 -31.70
N GLY A 8 4.33 15.62 -31.24
CA GLY A 8 3.46 16.11 -30.19
C GLY A 8 1.97 15.96 -30.49
N THR A 9 1.22 15.83 -29.41
CA THR A 9 -0.23 15.98 -29.38
C THR A 9 -0.57 17.43 -29.72
N THR A 10 -0.99 17.66 -30.95
CA THR A 10 -1.53 18.95 -31.38
C THR A 10 -2.83 19.21 -30.61
N LEU A 11 -2.76 20.16 -29.67
CA LEU A 11 -3.93 20.66 -28.95
C LEU A 11 -4.86 21.34 -29.95
N GLY A 12 -6.14 20.97 -29.88
CA GLY A 12 -7.18 21.30 -30.84
C GLY A 12 -7.20 22.78 -31.27
N THR A 13 -7.31 22.96 -32.59
CA THR A 13 -7.55 24.26 -33.22
C THR A 13 -8.87 24.84 -32.70
N SER A 14 -8.84 26.12 -32.31
CA SER A 14 -10.03 26.90 -32.05
C SER A 14 -10.88 26.98 -33.32
N SER A 15 -12.12 26.49 -33.28
CA SER A 15 -13.06 26.65 -34.37
C SER A 15 -13.34 28.14 -34.60
N SER A 16 -13.09 28.59 -35.83
CA SER A 16 -13.42 29.94 -36.27
C SER A 16 -14.93 30.15 -36.25
N SER A 17 -15.36 31.29 -35.73
CA SER A 17 -16.76 31.72 -35.77
C SER A 17 -17.13 32.06 -37.22
N THR A 18 -17.92 31.20 -37.86
CA THR A 18 -18.53 31.50 -39.15
C THR A 18 -19.60 32.56 -38.96
N ARG A 19 -19.35 33.76 -39.52
CA ARG A 19 -20.29 34.88 -39.61
C ARG A 19 -21.48 34.44 -40.47
N ARG A 20 -22.63 34.17 -39.85
CA ARG A 20 -23.88 33.83 -40.54
C ARG A 20 -24.39 35.04 -41.32
N ILE A 21 -24.56 34.86 -42.63
CA ILE A 21 -25.28 35.77 -43.52
C ILE A 21 -26.77 35.60 -43.25
N SER A 22 -27.47 36.70 -42.99
CA SER A 22 -28.91 36.72 -42.74
C SER A 22 -29.69 36.41 -44.01
N SER A 23 -30.35 35.26 -44.08
CA SER A 23 -31.47 35.03 -44.98
C SER A 23 -32.76 35.04 -44.17
N SER A 24 -33.67 35.94 -44.58
CA SER A 24 -35.00 36.11 -44.02
C SER A 24 -35.87 34.88 -44.34
N GLY A 25 -36.43 34.23 -43.31
CA GLY A 25 -37.35 33.10 -43.50
C GLY A 25 -38.12 32.72 -42.23
N PHE A 26 -39.41 33.11 -42.22
CA PHE A 26 -40.56 32.61 -41.44
C PHE A 26 -40.46 32.52 -39.90
N ALA A 27 -41.33 33.25 -39.20
CA ALA A 27 -41.56 33.15 -37.75
C ALA A 27 -43.02 32.79 -37.46
N LEU A 28 -43.25 31.85 -36.52
CA LEU A 28 -44.58 31.55 -35.97
C LEU A 28 -44.84 32.40 -34.72
N PRO A 29 -46.12 32.72 -34.41
CA PRO A 29 -46.47 33.51 -33.25
C PRO A 29 -46.36 32.71 -31.94
N ASP A 30 -45.95 33.42 -30.89
CA ASP A 30 -45.81 32.97 -29.50
C ASP A 30 -47.05 32.21 -29.02
N THR A 31 -46.87 30.93 -28.67
CA THR A 31 -47.78 30.21 -27.79
C THR A 31 -47.02 29.90 -26.51
N THR A 32 -47.36 30.64 -25.46
CA THR A 32 -46.90 30.42 -24.09
C THR A 32 -46.97 28.94 -23.70
N SER A 33 -45.81 28.30 -23.58
CA SER A 33 -45.65 26.98 -22.99
C SER A 33 -44.53 27.03 -21.95
N VAL A 34 -44.95 27.03 -20.69
CA VAL A 34 -44.35 26.44 -19.47
C VAL A 34 -42.82 26.27 -19.44
N PRO A 35 -42.11 26.76 -18.40
CA PRO A 35 -40.67 26.54 -18.30
C PRO A 35 -40.38 25.04 -18.16
N ASP A 36 -39.62 24.49 -19.10
CA ASP A 36 -39.01 23.18 -19.00
C ASP A 36 -38.11 23.15 -17.76
N GLU A 37 -38.41 22.26 -16.81
CA GLU A 37 -37.50 21.90 -15.73
C GLU A 37 -36.22 21.30 -16.35
N VAL A 38 -35.13 22.05 -16.26
CA VAL A 38 -33.80 21.56 -16.61
C VAL A 38 -33.37 20.55 -15.54
N ARG A 39 -33.68 19.28 -15.74
CA ARG A 39 -33.12 18.20 -14.92
C ARG A 39 -31.64 18.08 -15.27
N SER A 40 -30.78 18.62 -14.41
CA SER A 40 -29.32 18.51 -14.58
C SER A 40 -28.91 17.05 -14.72
N THR A 41 -28.28 16.73 -15.85
CA THR A 41 -27.59 15.46 -16.05
C THR A 41 -26.31 15.49 -15.23
N VAL A 42 -26.26 14.65 -14.18
CA VAL A 42 -25.03 14.47 -13.39
C VAL A 42 -24.02 13.74 -14.27
N ALA A 43 -22.92 14.42 -14.58
CA ALA A 43 -21.78 13.80 -15.27
C ALA A 43 -21.26 12.61 -14.46
N PRO A 44 -20.89 11.47 -15.09
CA PRO A 44 -20.27 10.36 -14.38
C PRO A 44 -18.96 10.87 -13.74
N LYS A 45 -18.83 10.71 -12.42
CA LYS A 45 -17.59 11.06 -11.71
C LYS A 45 -16.44 10.23 -12.30
N ALA A 46 -15.44 10.93 -12.82
CA ALA A 46 -14.24 10.34 -13.39
C ALA A 46 -13.50 9.46 -12.38
N ALA A 47 -12.78 8.45 -12.89
CA ALA A 47 -12.07 7.39 -12.16
C ALA A 47 -10.92 7.89 -11.28
N THR A 48 -11.21 8.64 -10.22
CA THR A 48 -10.24 9.00 -9.16
C THR A 48 -9.86 7.81 -8.26
N SER A 49 -10.42 6.62 -8.51
CA SER A 49 -10.18 5.42 -7.71
C SER A 49 -8.87 4.72 -8.05
N LEU A 50 -8.33 4.86 -9.26
CA LEU A 50 -7.14 4.10 -9.66
C LEU A 50 -5.84 4.67 -9.07
N ASP A 51 -5.66 6.00 -9.07
CA ASP A 51 -4.51 6.64 -8.40
C ASP A 51 -4.54 6.42 -6.88
N ALA A 52 -5.74 6.42 -6.28
CA ALA A 52 -5.93 6.11 -4.86
C ALA A 52 -5.61 4.65 -4.52
N LEU A 53 -5.87 3.70 -5.43
CA LEU A 53 -5.49 2.29 -5.28
C LEU A 53 -4.00 2.07 -5.54
N LEU A 54 -3.38 2.81 -6.47
CA LEU A 54 -1.94 2.75 -6.73
C LEU A 54 -1.12 3.31 -5.55
N ALA A 55 -1.60 4.39 -4.92
CA ALA A 55 -1.01 4.95 -3.70
C ALA A 55 -1.10 3.98 -2.50
N LEU A 56 -2.14 3.14 -2.44
CA LEU A 56 -2.30 2.11 -1.41
C LEU A 56 -1.37 0.89 -1.64
N GLN A 57 -0.90 0.68 -2.87
CA GLN A 57 0.08 -0.36 -3.23
C GLN A 57 1.54 0.08 -2.99
N GLY A 58 1.75 1.22 -2.33
CA GLY A 58 3.09 1.71 -2.00
C GLY A 58 3.89 0.67 -1.23
N VAL A 59 4.95 0.16 -1.87
CA VAL A 59 6.00 -0.64 -1.24
C VAL A 59 6.40 0.07 0.04
N GLU A 60 6.20 -0.59 1.19
CA GLU A 60 6.53 0.00 2.49
C GLU A 60 7.91 0.66 2.45
N ASP A 61 8.01 1.87 3.00
CA ASP A 61 9.25 2.64 3.05
C ASP A 61 10.36 1.73 3.62
N PRO A 62 11.52 1.58 2.94
CA PRO A 62 12.64 0.80 3.46
C PRO A 62 13.00 1.14 4.90
N THR A 63 12.84 2.40 5.32
CA THR A 63 13.14 2.82 6.69
C THR A 63 12.14 2.26 7.71
N GLU A 64 10.83 2.30 7.43
CA GLU A 64 9.80 1.73 8.29
C GLU A 64 9.87 0.20 8.32
N ARG A 65 10.14 -0.45 7.19
CA ARG A 65 10.38 -1.90 7.14
C ARG A 65 11.54 -2.31 8.04
N ARG A 66 12.69 -1.62 7.92
CA ARG A 66 13.86 -1.84 8.78
C ARG A 66 13.53 -1.65 10.25
N LYS A 67 12.82 -0.56 10.60
CA LYS A 67 12.41 -0.26 11.98
C LYS A 67 11.49 -1.35 12.54
N ARG A 68 10.53 -1.86 11.75
CA ARG A 68 9.67 -2.97 12.14
C ARG A 68 10.48 -4.25 12.37
N SER A 69 11.43 -4.56 11.49
CA SER A 69 12.31 -5.72 11.64
C SER A 69 13.19 -5.64 12.90
N VAL A 70 13.71 -4.45 13.24
CA VAL A 70 14.42 -4.23 14.52
C VAL A 70 13.49 -4.47 15.71
N ALA A 71 12.25 -3.97 15.66
CA ALA A 71 11.28 -4.19 16.73
C ALA A 71 10.93 -5.69 16.89
N ARG A 72 10.77 -6.43 15.78
CA ARG A 72 10.59 -7.89 15.79
C ARG A 72 11.77 -8.60 16.45
N GLY A 73 13.00 -8.24 16.08
CA GLY A 73 14.22 -8.80 16.67
C GLY A 73 14.29 -8.58 18.18
N ARG A 74 13.99 -7.37 18.66
CA ARG A 74 13.95 -7.06 20.10
C ARG A 74 12.88 -7.88 20.83
N GLY A 75 11.67 -7.94 20.28
CA GLY A 75 10.60 -8.74 20.87
C GLY A 75 10.95 -10.23 20.96
N ALA A 76 11.66 -10.79 19.98
CA ALA A 76 12.14 -12.17 20.05
C ALA A 76 13.18 -12.38 21.18
N LEU A 77 14.09 -11.43 21.38
CA LEU A 77 15.05 -11.45 22.49
C LEU A 77 14.36 -11.36 23.85
N ASP A 78 13.35 -10.50 23.98
CA ASP A 78 12.57 -10.38 25.22
C ASP A 78 11.88 -11.71 25.58
N VAL A 79 11.29 -12.40 24.60
CA VAL A 79 10.66 -13.71 24.83
C VAL A 79 11.69 -14.79 25.18
N LEU A 80 12.91 -14.73 24.64
CA LEU A 80 14.01 -15.62 25.04
C LEU A 80 14.42 -15.38 26.50
N ASP A 81 14.44 -14.12 26.94
CA ASP A 81 14.74 -13.77 28.33
C ASP A 81 13.63 -14.23 29.28
N ASP A 82 12.36 -14.07 28.90
CA ASP A 82 11.21 -14.60 29.64
C ASP A 82 11.30 -16.13 29.80
N LEU A 83 11.62 -16.84 28.71
CA LEU A 83 11.83 -18.29 28.74
C LEU A 83 12.95 -18.66 29.72
N LYS A 84 14.08 -17.96 29.66
CA LYS A 84 15.22 -18.19 30.54
C LYS A 84 14.87 -17.96 32.00
N LEU A 85 14.20 -16.84 32.31
CA LEU A 85 13.74 -16.53 33.67
C LEU A 85 12.79 -17.60 34.19
N GLY A 86 11.82 -18.03 33.38
CA GLY A 86 10.89 -19.12 33.72
C GLY A 86 11.62 -20.42 34.04
N LEU A 87 12.57 -20.83 33.20
CA LEU A 87 13.39 -22.02 33.45
C LEU A 87 14.19 -21.93 34.75
N LEU A 88 14.77 -20.76 35.05
CA LEU A 88 15.52 -20.53 36.29
C LEU A 88 14.62 -20.52 37.53
N SER A 89 13.37 -20.07 37.42
CA SER A 89 12.39 -20.14 38.51
C SER A 89 11.71 -21.51 38.63
N GLY A 90 12.05 -22.48 37.77
CA GLY A 90 11.43 -23.80 37.74
C GLY A 90 10.00 -23.81 37.17
N SER A 91 9.60 -22.74 36.49
CA SER A 91 8.28 -22.59 35.85
C SER A 91 8.40 -22.62 34.33
N PHE A 92 7.86 -23.64 33.70
CA PHE A 92 7.84 -23.75 32.24
C PHE A 92 6.44 -23.48 31.69
N ASP A 93 6.28 -22.38 30.96
CA ASP A 93 4.98 -21.93 30.46
C ASP A 93 4.85 -22.18 28.94
N SER A 94 3.83 -22.96 28.55
CA SER A 94 3.53 -23.26 27.16
C SER A 94 3.15 -22.01 26.35
N SER A 95 2.59 -20.98 27.00
CA SER A 95 2.26 -19.73 26.31
C SER A 95 3.51 -18.99 25.83
N THR A 96 4.59 -19.04 26.62
CA THR A 96 5.91 -18.49 26.26
C THR A 96 6.52 -19.23 25.07
N VAL A 97 6.41 -20.57 25.03
CA VAL A 97 6.82 -21.38 23.87
C VAL A 97 6.06 -20.99 22.60
N SER A 98 4.74 -20.80 22.69
CA SER A 98 3.92 -20.37 21.55
C SER A 98 4.30 -18.97 21.06
N ARG A 99 4.55 -18.02 21.97
CA ARG A 99 5.05 -16.68 21.61
C ARG A 99 6.40 -16.76 20.90
N LEU A 100 7.28 -17.63 21.38
CA LEU A 100 8.62 -17.81 20.83
C LEU A 100 8.59 -18.41 19.41
N ARG A 101 7.70 -19.38 19.15
CA ARG A 101 7.45 -19.91 17.78
C ARG A 101 6.93 -18.84 16.83
N ASN A 102 5.99 -18.01 17.30
CA ASN A 102 5.47 -16.89 16.50
C ASN A 102 6.58 -15.87 16.20
N ALA A 103 7.44 -15.59 17.17
CA ALA A 103 8.59 -14.72 16.99
C ALA A 103 9.55 -15.29 15.92
N ALA A 104 9.90 -16.58 15.98
CA ALA A 104 10.73 -17.25 14.97
C ALA A 104 10.15 -17.12 13.56
N ALA A 105 8.86 -17.42 13.39
CA ALA A 105 8.18 -17.27 12.12
C ALA A 105 8.24 -15.82 11.60
N SER A 106 8.11 -14.83 12.50
CA SER A 106 8.20 -13.42 12.13
C SER A 106 9.61 -12.98 11.75
N LEU A 107 10.68 -13.59 12.27
CA LEU A 107 12.07 -13.22 11.99
C LEU A 107 12.49 -13.56 10.55
N LYS A 108 11.88 -14.58 9.94
CA LYS A 108 12.13 -15.02 8.55
C LYS A 108 11.79 -13.95 7.50
N GLU A 109 11.01 -12.94 7.86
CA GLU A 109 10.58 -11.89 6.95
C GLU A 109 11.68 -10.83 6.76
N SER A 110 12.16 -10.71 5.51
CA SER A 110 13.26 -9.81 5.14
C SER A 110 12.96 -8.34 5.47
N SER A 111 13.98 -7.68 6.01
CA SER A 111 13.99 -6.25 6.31
C SER A 111 14.36 -5.38 5.11
N GLY A 112 14.96 -5.97 4.06
CA GLY A 112 15.57 -5.26 2.94
C GLY A 112 16.98 -4.73 3.23
N ASP A 113 17.51 -4.96 4.43
CA ASP A 113 18.89 -4.65 4.83
C ASP A 113 19.63 -5.98 5.10
N PRO A 114 20.58 -6.39 4.25
CA PRO A 114 21.28 -7.67 4.39
C PRO A 114 22.01 -7.85 5.73
N GLY A 115 22.53 -6.76 6.30
CA GLY A 115 23.22 -6.82 7.59
C GLY A 115 22.25 -7.07 8.74
N LEU A 116 21.06 -6.45 8.68
CA LEU A 116 20.01 -6.71 9.66
C LEU A 116 19.43 -8.12 9.49
N ASP A 117 19.19 -8.56 8.26
CA ASP A 117 18.66 -9.91 7.98
C ASP A 117 19.60 -11.01 8.49
N ALA A 118 20.92 -10.82 8.39
CA ALA A 118 21.90 -11.75 8.96
C ALA A 118 21.76 -11.87 10.49
N VAL A 119 21.66 -10.74 11.20
CA VAL A 119 21.47 -10.73 12.66
C VAL A 119 20.13 -11.34 13.05
N LEU A 120 19.05 -11.05 12.32
CA LEU A 120 17.74 -11.64 12.60
C LEU A 120 17.76 -13.17 12.39
N GLY A 121 18.51 -13.66 11.40
CA GLY A 121 18.74 -15.09 11.20
C GLY A 121 19.53 -15.75 12.33
N GLU A 122 20.50 -15.07 12.93
CA GLU A 122 21.19 -15.56 14.13
C GLU A 122 20.26 -15.64 15.34
N ILE A 123 19.37 -14.65 15.52
CA ILE A 123 18.34 -14.69 16.56
C ILE A 123 17.38 -15.85 16.31
N GLU A 124 16.90 -16.02 15.08
CA GLU A 124 16.01 -17.12 14.70
C GLU A 124 16.63 -18.48 15.01
N LEU A 125 17.90 -18.69 14.62
CA LEU A 125 18.62 -19.92 14.93
C LEU A 125 18.65 -20.20 16.43
N ARG A 126 18.94 -19.18 17.24
CA ARG A 126 18.92 -19.31 18.69
C ARG A 126 17.54 -19.68 19.20
N VAL A 127 16.49 -19.06 18.68
CA VAL A 127 15.11 -19.38 19.02
C VAL A 127 14.79 -20.84 18.76
N GLU A 128 15.10 -21.35 17.56
CA GLU A 128 14.85 -22.75 17.19
C GLU A 128 15.64 -23.72 18.08
N VAL A 129 16.89 -23.39 18.42
CA VAL A 129 17.70 -24.19 19.33
C VAL A 129 17.09 -24.23 20.75
N GLU A 130 16.63 -23.10 21.27
CA GLU A 130 16.01 -23.07 22.61
C GLU A 130 14.67 -23.82 22.64
N LEU A 131 13.87 -23.74 21.57
CA LEU A 131 12.67 -24.55 21.41
C LEU A 131 13.01 -26.05 21.39
N ALA A 132 14.01 -26.45 20.61
CA ALA A 132 14.46 -27.85 20.54
C ALA A 132 14.96 -28.36 21.89
N LYS A 133 15.73 -27.55 22.63
CA LYS A 133 16.20 -27.88 23.99
C LYS A 133 15.04 -28.09 24.97
N ALA A 134 13.93 -27.38 24.77
CA ALA A 134 12.72 -27.53 25.56
C ALA A 134 11.82 -28.70 25.09
N GLY A 135 12.25 -29.49 24.10
CA GLY A 135 11.48 -30.62 23.55
C GLY A 135 10.42 -30.21 22.53
N HIS A 136 10.52 -29.01 21.96
CA HIS A 136 9.58 -28.44 21.03
C HIS A 136 10.24 -28.25 19.65
N TYR A 137 10.03 -29.19 18.73
CA TYR A 137 10.47 -29.13 17.33
C TYR A 137 9.32 -28.81 16.37
#